data_AF-A0A2N6EY76-F1
#
_entry.id   AF-A0A2N6EY76-F1
#
_cell.length_a   1.000
_cell.length_b   1.000
_cell.length_c   1.000
_cell.angle_alpha   90.00
_cell.angle_beta   90.00
_cell.angle_gamma   90.00
#
_symmetry.space_group_name_H-M   'P 1'
#
loop_
_entity.id
_entity.type
_entity.pdbx_description
1 polymer ?
#
loop_
_entity_poly.entity_id
_entity_poly.type
_entity_poly.pdbx_seq_one_letter_code
_entity_poly.pdbx_strand_id
1 'polypeptide(L)'
;MPETPPILPRLLASNALRANLSKHMTLNQMADSKASMILTASSLIITITLTQYDRLHLSTVLILAGAGLLAILFSILAIIPPLHASGETNLFYFRSFAELDEETFNRQFKQTIADKDALYDAYLHEIYFLGKHRLTRKYRLIRDGLWCLLGGLIGATLSALIHRLPL
;
A
#
# COMPACT_ATOMS: atom_id res chain seq x y z
N MET A 1 -9.99 -45.09 -7.90
CA MET A 1 -8.61 -44.68 -8.24
C MET A 1 -8.45 -43.27 -7.72
N PRO A 2 -7.40 -42.91 -6.95
CA PRO A 2 -7.16 -41.52 -6.66
C PRO A 2 -6.82 -40.85 -7.99
N GLU A 3 -7.66 -39.92 -8.44
CA GLU A 3 -7.39 -39.18 -9.66
C GLU A 3 -6.09 -38.41 -9.47
N THR A 4 -5.05 -38.79 -10.22
CA THR A 4 -3.84 -37.97 -10.31
C THR A 4 -4.28 -36.60 -10.80
N PRO A 5 -4.11 -35.53 -10.00
CA PRO A 5 -4.58 -34.21 -10.39
C PRO A 5 -3.95 -33.84 -11.74
N PRO A 6 -4.70 -33.18 -12.64
CA PRO A 6 -4.18 -32.82 -13.95
C PRO A 6 -2.91 -31.98 -13.76
N ILE A 7 -1.77 -32.50 -14.21
CA ILE A 7 -0.50 -31.79 -14.16
C ILE A 7 -0.62 -30.64 -15.15
N LEU A 8 -0.91 -29.43 -14.64
CA LEU A 8 -0.87 -28.22 -15.44
C LEU A 8 0.50 -28.14 -16.15
N PRO A 9 0.54 -27.95 -17.49
CA PRO A 9 1.76 -27.72 -18.22
C PRO A 9 2.61 -26.66 -17.52
N ARG A 10 3.90 -26.94 -17.29
CA ARG A 10 4.81 -26.09 -16.50
C ARG A 10 4.80 -24.63 -16.95
N LEU A 11 4.71 -24.42 -18.27
CA LEU A 11 4.62 -23.10 -18.89
C LEU A 11 3.35 -22.35 -18.48
N LEU A 12 2.20 -23.03 -18.39
CA LEU A 12 0.95 -22.43 -17.95
C LEU A 12 1.01 -22.05 -16.47
N ALA A 13 1.56 -22.94 -15.62
CA ALA A 13 1.76 -22.65 -14.20
C ALA A 13 2.69 -21.45 -13.98
N SER A 14 3.86 -21.43 -14.64
CA SER A 14 4.80 -20.30 -14.52
C SER A 14 4.21 -18.99 -15.06
N ASN A 15 3.46 -19.04 -16.15
CA ASN A 15 2.81 -17.86 -16.70
C ASN A 15 1.71 -17.32 -15.77
N ALA A 16 0.92 -18.21 -15.15
CA ALA A 16 -0.09 -17.81 -14.18
C ALA A 16 0.53 -17.16 -12.93
N LEU A 17 1.58 -17.77 -12.36
CA LEU A 17 2.33 -17.21 -11.22
C LEU A 17 2.94 -15.85 -11.56
N ARG A 18 3.59 -15.73 -12.73
CA ARG A 18 4.15 -14.47 -13.22
C ARG A 18 3.09 -13.40 -13.42
N ALA A 19 1.96 -13.74 -14.03
CA ALA A 19 0.85 -12.81 -14.24
C ALA A 19 0.28 -12.31 -12.92
N ASN A 20 0.16 -13.20 -11.93
CA ASN A 20 -0.30 -12.86 -10.59
C ASN A 20 0.69 -11.92 -9.87
N LEU A 21 1.99 -12.27 -9.83
CA LEU A 21 3.02 -11.42 -9.22
C LEU A 21 3.05 -10.03 -9.88
N SER A 22 2.98 -9.98 -11.22
CA SER A 22 2.90 -8.72 -11.96
C SER A 22 1.67 -7.90 -11.55
N LYS A 23 0.50 -8.53 -11.43
CA LYS A 23 -0.72 -7.87 -10.94
C LYS A 23 -0.54 -7.31 -9.53
N HIS A 24 0.11 -8.04 -8.62
CA HIS A 24 0.40 -7.54 -7.27
C HIS A 24 1.34 -6.34 -7.27
N MET A 25 2.38 -6.34 -8.12
CA MET A 25 3.28 -5.20 -8.29
C MET A 25 2.54 -3.98 -8.85
N THR A 26 1.68 -4.17 -9.85
CA THR A 26 0.83 -3.09 -10.39
C THR A 26 -0.12 -2.55 -9.32
N LEU A 27 -0.80 -3.41 -8.56
CA LEU A 27 -1.67 -2.97 -7.46
C LEU A 27 -0.90 -2.21 -6.39
N ASN A 28 0.33 -2.61 -6.08
CA ASN A 28 1.20 -1.88 -5.17
C ASN A 28 1.53 -0.47 -5.71
N GLN A 29 1.89 -0.34 -6.99
CA GLN A 29 2.13 0.96 -7.63
C GLN A 29 0.87 1.83 -7.67
N MET A 30 -0.29 1.24 -7.95
CA MET A 30 -1.58 1.94 -7.92
C MET A 30 -1.92 2.45 -6.51
N ALA A 31 -1.61 1.68 -5.47
CA ALA A 31 -1.78 2.12 -4.08
C ALA A 31 -0.90 3.34 -3.78
N ASP A 32 0.37 3.32 -4.20
CA ASP A 32 1.31 4.45 -4.01
C ASP A 32 0.85 5.70 -4.76
N SER A 33 0.33 5.54 -5.99
CA SER A 33 -0.28 6.63 -6.74
C SER A 33 -1.52 7.20 -6.03
N LYS A 34 -2.41 6.35 -5.51
CA LYS A 34 -3.60 6.79 -4.75
C LYS A 34 -3.24 7.55 -3.48
N ALA A 35 -2.28 7.05 -2.71
CA ALA A 35 -1.78 7.74 -1.52
C ALA A 35 -1.17 9.10 -1.88
N SER A 36 -0.40 9.18 -2.97
CA SER A 36 0.19 10.43 -3.44
C SER A 36 -0.87 11.45 -3.88
N MET A 37 -1.95 11.02 -4.53
CA MET A 37 -3.08 11.91 -4.88
C MET A 37 -3.77 12.47 -3.64
N ILE A 38 -4.01 11.65 -2.61
CA ILE A 38 -4.59 12.10 -1.34
C ILE A 38 -3.65 13.09 -0.64
N LEU A 39 -2.34 12.80 -0.61
CA LEU A 39 -1.32 13.70 -0.06
C LEU A 39 -1.36 15.07 -0.74
N THR A 40 -1.36 15.11 -2.08
CA THR A 40 -1.42 16.36 -2.84
C THR A 40 -2.72 17.11 -2.57
N ALA A 41 -3.88 16.46 -2.64
CA ALA A 41 -5.17 17.10 -2.35
C ALA A 41 -5.22 17.68 -0.92
N SER A 42 -4.74 16.92 0.06
CA SER A 42 -4.70 17.34 1.47
C SER A 42 -3.76 18.53 1.67
N SER A 43 -2.59 18.53 1.02
CA SER A 43 -1.66 19.66 1.06
C SER A 43 -2.26 20.94 0.48
N LEU A 44 -2.99 20.85 -0.63
CA LEU A 44 -3.71 22.00 -1.21
C LEU A 44 -4.78 22.54 -0.26
N ILE A 45 -5.57 21.65 0.36
CA ILE A 45 -6.59 22.05 1.33
C ILE A 45 -5.95 22.75 2.53
N ILE A 46 -4.86 22.23 3.08
CA ILE A 46 -4.14 22.88 4.18
C ILE A 46 -3.61 24.26 3.75
N THR A 47 -2.96 24.35 2.59
CA THR A 47 -2.43 25.63 2.08
C THR A 47 -3.55 26.67 1.93
N ILE A 48 -4.69 26.29 1.34
CA ILE A 48 -5.84 27.19 1.19
C ILE A 48 -6.41 27.59 2.56
N THR A 49 -6.53 26.63 3.48
CA THR A 49 -7.05 26.86 4.84
C THR A 49 -6.18 27.86 5.60
N LEU A 50 -4.86 27.70 5.56
CA LEU A 50 -3.91 28.62 6.18
C LEU A 50 -3.92 30.00 5.51
N THR A 51 -4.00 30.04 4.18
CA THR A 51 -4.08 31.31 3.43
C THR A 51 -5.35 32.09 3.76
N GLN A 52 -6.45 31.39 3.99
CA GLN A 52 -7.77 31.95 4.30
C GLN A 52 -8.04 32.02 5.82
N TYR A 53 -7.02 31.83 6.68
CA TYR A 53 -7.18 31.69 8.12
C TYR A 53 -8.00 32.84 8.73
N ASP A 54 -7.69 34.09 8.37
CA ASP A 54 -8.39 35.27 8.89
C ASP A 54 -9.83 35.41 8.38
N ARG A 55 -10.19 34.71 7.30
CA ARG A 55 -11.54 34.76 6.68
C ARG A 55 -12.45 33.62 7.11
N LEU A 56 -11.88 32.59 7.75
CA LEU A 56 -12.59 31.39 8.18
C LEU A 56 -12.80 31.46 9.69
N HIS A 57 -13.93 30.92 10.15
CA HIS A 57 -14.11 30.69 11.59
C HIS A 57 -13.07 29.67 12.09
N LEU A 58 -12.57 29.88 13.31
CA LEU A 58 -11.57 29.03 13.93
C LEU A 58 -11.99 27.55 13.93
N SER A 59 -13.27 27.24 14.17
CA SER A 59 -13.78 25.87 14.11
C SER A 59 -13.60 25.24 12.72
N THR A 60 -13.90 25.97 11.65
CA THR A 60 -13.75 25.51 10.27
C THR A 60 -12.28 25.29 9.93
N VAL A 61 -11.40 26.20 10.34
CA VAL A 61 -9.94 26.06 10.18
C VAL A 61 -9.44 24.80 10.88
N LEU A 62 -9.81 24.59 12.14
CA LEU A 62 -9.35 23.45 12.93
C LEU A 62 -9.82 22.12 12.33
N ILE A 63 -11.06 22.06 11.82
CA ILE A 63 -11.59 20.86 11.16
C ILE A 63 -10.80 20.57 9.87
N LEU A 64 -10.59 21.57 8.99
CA LEU A 64 -9.85 21.39 7.74
C LEU A 64 -8.39 21.03 7.98
N ALA A 65 -7.72 21.76 8.87
CA ALA A 65 -6.31 21.52 9.19
C ALA A 65 -6.13 20.16 9.85
N GLY A 66 -6.97 19.79 10.81
CA GLY A 66 -6.91 18.49 11.48
C GLY A 66 -7.16 17.33 10.52
N ALA A 67 -8.20 17.41 9.70
CA ALA A 67 -8.51 16.39 8.71
C ALA A 67 -7.43 16.27 7.63
N GLY A 68 -6.92 17.40 7.14
CA GLY A 68 -5.83 17.44 6.17
C GLY A 68 -4.56 16.81 6.74
N LEU A 69 -4.17 17.14 7.97
CA LEU A 69 -2.99 16.56 8.62
C LEU A 69 -3.13 15.05 8.82
N LEU A 70 -4.31 14.57 9.23
CA LEU A 70 -4.57 13.13 9.35
C LEU A 70 -4.50 12.44 7.98
N ALA A 71 -5.09 13.02 6.94
CA ALA A 71 -5.05 12.46 5.59
C ALA A 71 -3.61 12.40 5.04
N ILE A 72 -2.79 13.43 5.29
CA ILE A 72 -1.36 13.45 4.98
C ILE A 72 -0.63 12.33 5.72
N LEU A 73 -0.86 12.20 7.03
CA LEU A 73 -0.24 11.16 7.85
C LEU A 73 -0.55 9.75 7.31
N PHE A 74 -1.82 9.46 7.02
CA PHE A 74 -2.22 8.17 6.45
C PHE A 74 -1.59 7.93 5.06
N SER A 75 -1.50 8.96 4.23
CA SER A 75 -0.88 8.88 2.90
C SER A 75 0.61 8.54 2.99
N ILE A 76 1.34 9.22 3.88
CA ILE A 76 2.76 8.96 4.13
C ILE A 76 2.95 7.53 4.65
N LEU A 77 2.15 7.11 5.63
CA LEU A 77 2.23 5.75 6.19
C LEU A 77 1.92 4.65 5.17
N ALA A 78 1.06 4.95 4.18
CA ALA A 78 0.75 4.04 3.08
C ALA A 78 1.92 3.88 2.10
N ILE A 79 2.66 4.96 1.82
CA ILE A 79 3.80 4.94 0.90
C ILE A 79 5.01 4.24 1.54
N ILE A 80 5.21 4.39 2.85
CA ILE A 80 6.33 3.76 3.56
C ILE A 80 6.24 2.24 3.45
N PRO A 81 7.28 1.57 2.89
CA PRO A 81 7.29 0.12 2.78
C PRO A 81 7.32 -0.51 4.18
N PRO A 82 6.47 -1.52 4.46
CA PRO A 82 6.47 -2.17 5.77
C PRO A 82 7.81 -2.87 6.01
N LEU A 83 8.32 -2.76 7.24
CA LEU A 83 9.48 -3.50 7.72
C LEU A 83 9.03 -4.93 8.01
N HIS A 84 9.25 -5.87 7.11
CA HIS A 84 9.09 -7.30 7.38
C HIS A 84 10.24 -8.05 6.73
N ALA A 85 11.14 -8.58 7.56
CA ALA A 85 12.18 -9.52 7.20
C ALA A 85 12.34 -10.55 8.34
N SER A 86 11.21 -11.04 8.87
CA SER A 86 11.22 -12.07 9.90
C SER A 86 10.59 -13.34 9.35
N GLY A 87 11.38 -14.41 9.26
CA GLY A 87 10.99 -15.69 8.68
C GLY A 87 12.14 -16.35 7.92
N GLU A 88 11.81 -17.36 7.12
CA GLU A 88 12.74 -18.01 6.20
C GLU A 88 13.18 -17.06 5.08
N THR A 89 14.42 -17.22 4.61
CA THR A 89 14.99 -16.40 3.55
C THR A 89 14.23 -16.61 2.24
N ASN A 90 13.47 -15.60 1.81
CA ASN A 90 12.84 -15.59 0.50
C ASN A 90 13.74 -14.89 -0.52
N LEU A 91 14.39 -15.67 -1.38
CA LEU A 91 15.30 -15.17 -2.42
C LEU A 91 14.62 -14.28 -3.48
N PHE A 92 13.29 -14.28 -3.57
CA PHE A 92 12.54 -13.39 -4.47
C PHE A 92 12.23 -12.03 -3.85
N TYR A 93 12.55 -11.83 -2.56
CA TYR A 93 12.35 -10.57 -1.87
C TYR A 93 13.68 -9.89 -1.52
N PHE A 94 13.92 -8.71 -2.11
CA PHE A 94 15.21 -8.01 -2.03
C PHE A 94 15.76 -7.80 -0.62
N ARG A 95 14.88 -7.52 0.36
CA ARG A 95 15.32 -7.27 1.74
C ARG A 95 15.61 -8.57 2.49
N SER A 96 15.02 -9.68 2.06
CA SER A 96 15.28 -10.98 2.68
C SER A 96 16.67 -11.51 2.38
N PHE A 97 17.19 -11.25 1.17
CA PHE A 97 18.54 -11.67 0.79
C PHE A 97 19.59 -10.57 0.94
N ALA A 98 19.21 -9.36 1.40
CA ALA A 98 20.11 -8.22 1.50
C ALA A 98 21.31 -8.45 2.44
N GLU A 99 21.20 -9.41 3.37
CA GLU A 99 22.26 -9.78 4.31
C GLU A 99 23.14 -10.94 3.80
N LEU A 100 22.82 -11.54 2.65
CA LEU A 100 23.62 -12.60 2.04
C LEU A 100 24.80 -12.02 1.25
N ASP A 101 25.94 -12.69 1.32
CA ASP A 101 27.03 -12.47 0.36
C ASP A 101 26.66 -13.04 -1.03
N GLU A 102 27.36 -12.58 -2.06
CA GLU A 102 27.08 -12.95 -3.46
C GLU A 102 27.23 -14.45 -3.72
N GLU A 103 28.22 -15.12 -3.11
CA GLU A 103 28.46 -16.56 -3.31
C GLU A 103 27.32 -17.37 -2.71
N THR A 104 26.92 -17.03 -1.47
CA THR A 104 25.79 -17.65 -0.79
C THR A 104 24.48 -17.42 -1.54
N PHE A 105 24.20 -16.19 -1.99
CA PHE A 105 23.01 -15.90 -2.80
C PHE A 105 22.99 -16.77 -4.06
N ASN A 106 24.08 -16.78 -4.84
CA ASN A 106 24.16 -17.54 -6.07
C ASN A 106 23.94 -19.04 -5.85
N ARG A 107 24.56 -19.60 -4.80
CA ARG A 107 24.41 -21.02 -4.45
C ARG A 107 22.97 -21.36 -4.09
N GLN A 108 22.35 -20.60 -3.18
CA GLN A 108 20.97 -20.84 -2.75
C GLN A 108 19.97 -20.65 -3.90
N PHE A 109 20.17 -19.63 -4.73
CA PHE A 109 19.29 -19.37 -5.87
C PHE A 109 19.36 -20.49 -6.91
N LYS A 110 20.57 -20.98 -7.22
CA LYS A 110 20.77 -22.13 -8.12
C LYS A 110 20.11 -23.40 -7.59
N GLN A 111 20.21 -23.66 -6.28
CA GLN A 111 19.52 -24.78 -5.63
C GLN A 111 18.00 -24.65 -5.76
N THR A 112 17.47 -23.45 -5.51
CA THR A 112 16.03 -23.16 -5.57
C THR A 112 15.47 -23.34 -6.97
N ILE A 113 16.17 -22.91 -8.03
CA ILE A 113 15.68 -23.07 -9.41
C ILE A 113 15.85 -24.50 -9.96
N ALA A 114 16.73 -25.31 -9.36
CA ALA A 114 16.93 -26.70 -9.73
C ALA A 114 15.81 -27.61 -9.23
N ASP A 115 15.14 -27.22 -8.13
CA ASP A 115 13.98 -27.90 -7.57
C ASP A 115 12.69 -27.13 -7.90
N LYS A 116 11.79 -27.80 -8.63
CA LYS A 116 10.52 -27.21 -9.07
C LYS A 116 9.62 -26.81 -7.88
N ASP A 117 9.55 -27.66 -6.87
CA ASP A 117 8.62 -27.45 -5.76
C ASP A 117 9.15 -26.32 -4.87
N ALA A 118 10.47 -26.30 -4.61
CA ALA A 118 11.13 -25.19 -3.92
C ALA A 118 10.92 -23.84 -4.64
N LEU A 119 11.05 -23.81 -5.97
CA LEU A 119 10.80 -22.61 -6.77
C LEU A 119 9.35 -22.13 -6.65
N TYR A 120 8.38 -23.04 -6.72
CA TYR A 120 6.97 -22.68 -6.63
C TYR A 120 6.59 -22.23 -5.22
N ASP A 121 7.10 -22.88 -4.18
CA ASP A 121 6.87 -22.49 -2.79
C ASP A 121 7.42 -21.09 -2.51
N ALA A 122 8.63 -20.77 -2.99
CA ALA A 122 9.21 -19.44 -2.86
C ALA A 122 8.36 -18.36 -3.56
N TYR A 123 7.83 -18.65 -4.77
CA TYR A 123 6.92 -17.75 -5.49
C TYR A 123 5.59 -17.55 -4.79
N LEU A 124 4.97 -18.64 -4.31
CA LEU A 124 3.69 -18.60 -3.61
C LEU A 124 3.82 -17.86 -2.27
N HIS A 125 4.92 -18.06 -1.57
CA HIS A 125 5.25 -17.31 -0.37
C HIS A 125 5.32 -15.81 -0.67
N GLU A 126 6.04 -15.40 -1.71
CA GLU A 126 6.13 -13.98 -2.09
C GLU A 126 4.77 -13.38 -2.43
N ILE A 127 3.97 -14.06 -3.26
CA ILE A 127 2.61 -13.63 -3.62
C ILE A 127 1.73 -13.48 -2.38
N TYR A 128 1.75 -14.46 -1.47
CA TYR A 128 0.97 -14.43 -0.23
C TYR A 128 1.35 -13.24 0.64
N PHE A 129 2.65 -13.00 0.85
CA PHE A 129 3.12 -11.89 1.69
C PHE A 129 2.87 -10.51 1.06
N LEU A 130 3.06 -10.37 -0.25
CA LEU A 130 2.69 -9.15 -0.97
C LEU A 130 1.20 -8.85 -0.80
N GLY A 131 0.35 -9.83 -1.10
CA GLY A 131 -1.10 -9.70 -0.99
C GLY A 131 -1.52 -9.38 0.45
N LYS A 132 -1.25 -10.30 1.38
CA LYS A 132 -1.78 -10.25 2.74
C LYS A 132 -1.21 -9.11 3.57
N HIS A 133 0.10 -8.84 3.53
CA HIS A 133 0.74 -7.92 4.48
C HIS A 133 1.03 -6.55 3.88
N ARG A 134 1.39 -6.48 2.59
CA ARG A 134 1.73 -5.19 1.95
C ARG A 134 0.49 -4.51 1.39
N LEU A 135 -0.22 -5.17 0.47
CA LEU A 135 -1.35 -4.57 -0.22
C LEU A 135 -2.50 -4.29 0.76
N THR A 136 -2.95 -5.25 1.56
CA THR A 136 -4.10 -4.98 2.46
C THR A 136 -3.83 -3.83 3.44
N ARG A 137 -2.60 -3.70 3.96
CA ARG A 137 -2.18 -2.61 4.83
C ARG A 137 -2.23 -1.27 4.09
N LYS A 138 -1.61 -1.17 2.90
CA LYS A 138 -1.62 0.05 2.09
C LYS A 138 -3.04 0.50 1.78
N TYR A 139 -3.89 -0.42 1.29
CA TYR A 139 -5.27 -0.10 0.93
C TYR A 139 -6.12 0.31 2.14
N ARG A 140 -5.86 -0.24 3.33
CA ARG A 140 -6.51 0.21 4.57
C ARG A 140 -6.13 1.64 4.91
N LEU A 141 -4.84 1.96 4.90
CA LEU A 141 -4.34 3.32 5.19
C LEU A 141 -4.87 4.35 4.17
N ILE A 142 -4.90 4.00 2.88
CA ILE A 142 -5.47 4.85 1.82
C ILE A 142 -6.95 5.12 2.09
N ARG A 143 -7.71 4.08 2.44
CA ARG A 143 -9.14 4.21 2.75
C ARG A 143 -9.34 5.13 3.96
N ASP A 144 -8.56 4.95 5.02
CA ASP A 144 -8.70 5.73 6.24
C ASP A 144 -8.31 7.20 6.01
N GLY A 145 -7.24 7.46 5.25
CA GLY A 145 -6.86 8.82 4.82
C GLY A 145 -7.92 9.50 3.95
N LEU A 146 -8.54 8.75 3.03
CA LEU A 146 -9.64 9.26 2.22
C LEU A 146 -10.86 9.64 3.08
N TRP A 147 -11.23 8.80 4.05
CA TRP A 147 -12.34 9.09 4.96
C TRP A 147 -12.06 10.30 5.86
N CYS A 148 -10.83 10.45 6.35
CA CYS A 148 -10.43 11.66 7.08
C CYS A 148 -10.61 12.92 6.22
N LEU A 149 -10.14 12.89 4.97
CA LEU A 149 -10.24 14.03 4.07
C LEU A 149 -11.70 14.38 3.75
N LEU A 150 -12.52 13.38 3.41
CA LEU A 150 -13.93 13.57 3.10
C LEU A 150 -14.73 14.05 4.31
N GLY A 151 -14.52 13.42 5.47
CA GLY A 151 -15.16 13.82 6.72
C GLY A 151 -14.79 15.26 7.12
N GLY A 152 -13.52 15.63 6.94
CA GLY A 152 -13.04 16.99 7.16
C GLY A 152 -13.70 18.02 6.26
N LEU A 153 -13.77 17.76 4.95
CA LEU A 153 -14.42 18.64 3.99
C LEU A 153 -15.90 18.84 4.34
N ILE A 154 -16.64 17.75 4.57
CA ILE A 154 -18.06 17.81 4.92
C ILE A 154 -18.25 18.57 6.25
N GLY A 155 -17.47 18.24 7.28
CA GLY A 155 -17.54 18.90 8.59
C GLY A 155 -17.23 20.39 8.51
N ALA A 156 -16.24 20.77 7.69
CA ALA A 156 -15.89 22.16 7.46
C ALA A 156 -16.99 22.93 6.72
N THR A 157 -17.62 22.31 5.72
CA THR A 157 -18.77 22.89 5.03
C THR A 157 -19.94 23.14 5.99
N LEU A 158 -20.27 22.16 6.85
CA LEU A 158 -21.31 22.33 7.85
C LEU A 158 -20.96 23.43 8.86
N SER A 159 -19.73 23.44 9.38
CA SER A 159 -19.24 24.50 10.27
C SER A 159 -19.37 25.88 9.63
N ALA A 160 -18.93 26.03 8.37
CA ALA A 160 -19.03 27.30 7.65
C ALA A 160 -20.49 27.73 7.41
N LEU A 161 -21.39 26.79 7.14
CA LEU A 161 -22.81 27.07 6.92
C LEU A 161 -23.48 27.57 8.21
N ILE A 162 -23.23 26.89 9.34
CA ILE A 162 -23.80 27.25 10.65
C ILE A 162 -23.41 28.68 11.03
N HIS A 163 -22.15 29.08 10.80
CA HIS A 163 -21.69 30.43 11.15
C HIS A 163 -22.18 31.52 10.16
N ARG A 164 -22.63 31.14 8.96
CA ARG A 164 -23.17 32.08 7.97
C ARG A 164 -24.69 32.23 8.04
N LEU A 165 -25.39 31.27 8.63
CA LEU A 165 -26.82 31.37 8.87
C LEU A 165 -27.05 32.23 10.11
N PRO A 166 -27.76 33.36 10.01
CA PRO A 166 -28.23 34.08 11.18
C PRO A 166 -29.31 33.21 11.84
N LEU A 167 -28.99 32.62 12.99
CA LEU A 167 -29.99 32.12 13.94
C LEU A 167 -30.43 33.27 14.85
#